data_AF-A0A832UIZ5-F1
#
_entry.id   AF-A0A832UIZ5-F1
#
_cell.length_a   1.000
_cell.length_b   1.000
_cell.length_c   1.000
_cell.angle_alpha   90.00
_cell.angle_beta   90.00
_cell.angle_gamma   90.00
#
_symmetry.space_group_name_H-M   'P 1'
#
loop_
_entity.id
_entity.type
_entity.pdbx_description
1 polymer ?
#
loop_
_entity_poly.entity_id
_entity_poly.type
_entity_poly.pdbx_seq_one_letter_code
_entity_poly.pdbx_strand_id
1 'polypeptide(L)'
;MDDSAADFTLLKRHVEQLLKIQCSNYKEDYIKRRFLSRMRSTNSATYADYLHYIKSHPAENEPLRNALTINVTEFFRDKEVWDEVKNVILPALFQQKKRITIWCAGSSTGEEPYTLA
;
A
#
# COMPACT_ATOMS: atom_id res chain seq x y z
N MET A 1 9.30 -24.39 -18.30
CA MET A 1 8.90 -22.97 -18.19
C MET A 1 7.96 -22.81 -16.99
N ASP A 2 8.45 -23.10 -15.78
CA ASP A 2 7.70 -22.94 -14.52
C ASP A 2 8.55 -22.26 -13.41
N ASP A 3 9.79 -21.87 -13.72
CA ASP A 3 10.73 -21.34 -12.73
C ASP A 3 10.28 -19.99 -12.13
N SER A 4 9.55 -19.19 -12.91
CA SER A 4 9.09 -17.85 -12.47
C SER A 4 8.07 -17.89 -11.33
N ALA A 5 7.24 -18.95 -11.23
CA ALA A 5 6.24 -19.08 -10.17
C ALA A 5 6.88 -19.52 -8.83
N ALA A 6 7.84 -20.45 -8.90
CA ALA A 6 8.62 -20.87 -7.75
C ALA A 6 9.49 -19.73 -7.21
N ASP A 7 10.20 -19.01 -8.10
CA ASP A 7 11.04 -17.87 -7.73
C ASP A 7 10.23 -16.72 -7.13
N PHE A 8 9.05 -16.44 -7.68
CA PHE A 8 8.13 -15.47 -7.11
C PHE A 8 7.72 -15.83 -5.67
N THR A 9 7.42 -17.11 -5.43
CA THR A 9 7.04 -17.59 -4.09
C THR A 9 8.19 -17.44 -3.09
N LEU A 10 9.42 -17.76 -3.52
CA LEU A 10 10.63 -17.58 -2.71
C LEU A 10 10.90 -16.11 -2.38
N LEU A 11 10.81 -15.24 -3.38
CA LEU A 11 10.96 -13.80 -3.21
C LEU A 11 9.90 -13.26 -2.23
N LYS A 12 8.63 -13.62 -2.43
CA LYS A 12 7.53 -13.22 -1.55
C LYS A 12 7.80 -13.60 -0.10
N ARG A 13 8.18 -14.86 0.15
CA ARG A 13 8.46 -15.36 1.50
C ARG A 13 9.65 -14.63 2.15
N HIS A 14 10.70 -14.35 1.38
CA HIS A 14 11.86 -13.61 1.89
C HIS A 14 11.47 -12.19 2.29
N VAL A 15 10.65 -11.52 1.47
CA VAL A 15 10.17 -10.16 1.73
C VAL A 15 9.23 -10.11 2.92
N GLU A 16 8.32 -11.08 3.09
CA GLU A 16 7.47 -11.20 4.28
C GLU A 16 8.29 -11.32 5.57
N GLN A 17 9.37 -12.11 5.54
CA GLN A 17 10.28 -12.25 6.68
C GLN A 17 11.09 -10.98 6.98
N LEU A 18 11.56 -10.31 5.92
CA LEU A 18 12.42 -9.13 6.03
C LEU A 18 11.65 -7.89 6.49
N LEU A 19 10.45 -7.67 5.94
CA LEU A 19 9.65 -6.47 6.20
C LEU A 19 8.57 -6.67 7.26
N LYS A 20 8.33 -7.91 7.71
CA LYS A 20 7.22 -8.28 8.61
C LYS A 20 5.84 -7.83 8.10
N ILE A 21 5.68 -7.72 6.78
CA ILE A 21 4.41 -7.40 6.12
C ILE A 21 3.74 -8.71 5.73
N GLN A 22 2.47 -8.89 6.10
CA GLN A 22 1.67 -10.03 5.65
C GLN A 22 1.17 -9.78 4.22
N CYS A 23 1.95 -10.26 3.25
CA CYS A 23 1.60 -10.18 1.84
C CYS A 23 0.36 -11.03 1.47
N SER A 24 -0.09 -11.92 2.35
CA SER A 24 -1.37 -12.66 2.23
C SER A 24 -2.61 -11.76 2.15
N ASN A 25 -2.52 -10.52 2.62
CA ASN A 25 -3.64 -9.59 2.65
C ASN A 25 -3.79 -8.78 1.35
N TYR A 26 -2.88 -8.97 0.39
CA TYR A 26 -2.88 -8.27 -0.89
C TYR A 26 -3.12 -9.23 -2.05
N LYS A 27 -3.84 -8.75 -3.07
CA LYS A 27 -3.99 -9.49 -4.34
C LYS A 27 -2.61 -9.79 -4.92
N GLU A 28 -2.39 -11.03 -5.35
CA GLU A 28 -1.09 -11.49 -5.87
C GLU A 28 -0.59 -10.63 -7.05
N ASP A 29 -1.50 -10.21 -7.94
CA ASP A 29 -1.20 -9.33 -9.07
C ASP A 29 -0.67 -7.96 -8.65
N TYR A 30 -1.13 -7.44 -7.50
CA TYR A 30 -0.64 -6.18 -6.95
C TYR A 30 0.83 -6.31 -6.57
N ILE A 31 1.18 -7.37 -5.84
CA ILE A 31 2.56 -7.65 -5.40
C ILE A 31 3.46 -7.91 -6.60
N LYS A 32 3.01 -8.74 -7.56
CA LYS A 32 3.76 -9.01 -8.79
C LYS A 32 4.12 -7.72 -9.53
N ARG A 33 3.16 -6.80 -9.71
CA ARG A 33 3.41 -5.51 -10.36
C ARG A 33 4.46 -4.67 -9.61
N ARG A 34 4.45 -4.67 -8.27
CA ARG A 34 5.43 -3.93 -7.47
C ARG A 34 6.83 -4.52 -7.58
N PHE A 35 6.95 -5.84 -7.51
CA PHE A 35 8.23 -6.53 -7.74
C PHE A 35 8.76 -6.28 -9.15
N LEU A 36 7.93 -6.41 -10.19
CA LEU A 36 8.33 -6.12 -11.58
C LEU A 36 8.75 -4.65 -11.77
N SER A 37 8.15 -3.71 -11.02
CA SER A 37 8.60 -2.32 -11.05
C SER A 37 9.99 -2.15 -10.43
N ARG A 38 10.25 -2.77 -9.28
CA ARG A 38 11.57 -2.71 -8.63
C ARG A 38 12.65 -3.42 -9.44
N MET A 39 12.35 -4.60 -9.97
CA MET A 39 13.22 -5.35 -10.88
C MET A 39 13.68 -4.50 -12.07
N ARG A 40 12.77 -3.71 -12.67
CA ARG A 40 13.12 -2.78 -13.74
C ARG A 40 14.03 -1.66 -13.26
N SER A 41 13.81 -1.12 -12.07
CA SER A 41 14.66 -0.08 -11.47
C SER A 41 16.05 -0.58 -11.10
N THR A 42 16.20 -1.85 -10.73
CA THR A 42 17.48 -2.48 -10.36
C THR A 42 18.12 -3.25 -11.52
N ASN A 43 17.54 -3.15 -12.72
CA ASN A 43 17.96 -3.86 -13.93
C ASN A 43 18.07 -5.39 -13.77
N SER A 44 17.19 -5.98 -12.96
CA SER A 44 17.12 -7.42 -12.70
C SER A 44 16.16 -8.08 -13.69
N ALA A 45 16.63 -9.10 -14.42
CA ALA A 45 15.85 -9.78 -15.46
C ALA A 45 14.88 -10.82 -14.90
N THR A 46 15.25 -11.49 -13.80
CA THR A 46 14.45 -12.55 -13.17
C THR A 46 14.19 -12.27 -11.69
N TYR A 47 13.17 -12.94 -11.12
CA TYR A 47 12.88 -12.87 -9.69
C TYR A 47 14.04 -13.42 -8.85
N ALA A 48 14.75 -14.45 -9.35
CA ALA A 48 15.95 -14.98 -8.72
C ALA A 48 17.09 -13.96 -8.69
N ASP A 49 17.34 -13.25 -9.79
CA ASP A 49 18.35 -12.18 -9.86
C ASP A 49 18.03 -11.07 -8.86
N TYR A 50 16.76 -10.68 -8.79
CA TYR A 50 16.30 -9.65 -7.88
C TYR A 50 16.40 -10.08 -6.40
N LEU A 51 16.10 -11.35 -6.11
CA LEU A 51 16.32 -11.92 -4.77
C LEU A 51 17.80 -11.88 -4.37
N HIS A 52 18.71 -12.18 -5.30
CA HIS A 52 20.14 -12.06 -5.07
C HIS A 52 20.57 -10.60 -4.86
N TYR A 53 19.99 -9.69 -5.63
CA TYR A 53 20.23 -8.25 -5.51
C TYR A 53 19.83 -7.72 -4.12
N ILE A 54 18.63 -8.03 -3.64
CA ILE A 54 18.17 -7.60 -2.30
C ILE A 54 19.10 -8.12 -1.19
N LYS A 55 19.56 -9.36 -1.30
CA LYS A 55 20.46 -9.96 -0.30
C LYS A 55 21.85 -9.30 -0.28
N SER A 56 22.33 -8.83 -1.43
CA SER A 56 23.64 -8.18 -1.56
C SER A 56 23.59 -6.67 -1.32
N HIS A 57 22.42 -6.04 -1.46
CA HIS A 57 22.23 -4.59 -1.36
C HIS A 57 21.16 -4.26 -0.30
N PRO A 58 21.52 -4.16 0.98
CA PRO A 58 20.59 -3.81 2.06
C PRO A 58 19.88 -2.46 1.86
N ALA A 59 20.48 -1.55 1.06
CA ALA A 59 19.88 -0.27 0.69
C ALA A 59 18.57 -0.42 -0.11
N GLU A 60 18.36 -1.55 -0.80
CA GLU A 60 17.13 -1.82 -1.55
C GLU A 60 15.92 -2.15 -0.65
N ASN A 61 16.16 -2.51 0.61
CA ASN A 61 15.10 -2.90 1.55
C ASN A 61 14.08 -1.77 1.79
N GLU A 62 14.55 -0.52 1.88
CA GLU A 62 13.70 0.63 2.14
C GLU A 62 12.85 1.06 0.92
N PRO A 63 13.41 1.18 -0.30
CA PRO A 63 12.64 1.34 -1.52
C PRO A 63 11.62 0.23 -1.75
N LEU A 64 12.00 -1.03 -1.47
CA LEU A 64 11.10 -2.17 -1.58
C LEU A 64 9.96 -2.07 -0.57
N ARG A 65 10.27 -1.71 0.68
CA ARG A 65 9.26 -1.44 1.72
C ARG A 65 8.28 -0.40 1.24
N ASN A 66 8.76 0.76 0.78
CA ASN A 66 7.93 1.87 0.30
C ASN A 66 7.09 1.49 -0.94
N ALA A 67 7.59 0.61 -1.80
CA ALA A 67 6.83 0.13 -2.96
C ALA A 67 5.71 -0.85 -2.57
N LEU A 68 5.87 -1.59 -1.47
CA LEU A 68 4.89 -2.58 -0.98
C LEU A 68 3.90 -2.00 0.02
N THR A 69 4.33 -1.04 0.85
CA THR A 69 3.45 -0.29 1.74
C THR A 69 2.73 0.78 0.94
N ILE A 70 1.40 0.78 0.94
CA ILE A 70 0.61 1.85 0.34
C ILE A 70 0.79 3.11 1.20
N ASN A 71 1.82 3.90 0.89
CA ASN A 71 1.96 5.28 1.38
C ASN A 71 1.22 6.24 0.43
N VAL A 72 0.01 5.87 0.01
CA VAL A 72 -0.86 6.75 -0.79
C VAL A 72 -1.93 7.28 0.16
N THR A 73 -1.56 8.30 0.93
CA THR A 73 -2.53 9.33 1.28
C THR A 73 -2.44 10.37 0.18
N GLU A 74 -3.58 10.65 -0.40
CA GLU A 74 -3.76 11.79 -1.28
C GLU A 74 -4.95 12.54 -0.68
N PHE A 75 -4.85 13.87 -0.58
CA PHE A 75 -6.00 14.71 -0.28
C PHE A 75 -7.15 14.38 -1.26
N PHE A 76 -8.36 14.19 -0.74
CA PHE A 76 -9.58 13.87 -1.51
C PHE A 76 -9.58 12.55 -2.29
N ARG A 77 -9.01 11.48 -1.73
CA ARG A 77 -9.24 10.15 -2.28
C ARG A 77 -10.75 9.85 -2.30
N ASP A 78 -11.26 9.50 -3.49
CA ASP A 78 -12.67 9.25 -3.78
C ASP A 78 -13.60 10.45 -3.47
N LYS A 79 -13.48 11.51 -4.28
CA LYS A 79 -14.32 12.73 -4.20
C LYS A 79 -15.83 12.44 -4.08
N GLU A 80 -16.30 11.40 -4.73
CA GLU A 80 -17.71 10.96 -4.68
C GLU A 80 -18.14 10.56 -3.26
N VAL A 81 -17.27 9.90 -2.49
CA VAL A 81 -17.52 9.54 -1.09
C VAL A 81 -17.56 10.80 -0.21
N TRP A 82 -16.67 11.76 -0.47
CA TRP A 82 -16.68 13.04 0.24
C TRP A 82 -17.91 13.89 -0.10
N ASP A 83 -18.38 13.87 -1.35
CA ASP A 83 -19.62 14.53 -1.75
C ASP A 83 -20.84 13.89 -1.06
N GLU A 84 -20.87 12.58 -0.90
CA GLU A 84 -21.93 11.88 -0.17
C GLU A 84 -21.89 12.18 1.33
N VAL A 85 -20.70 12.19 1.93
CA VAL A 85 -20.52 12.58 3.34
C VAL A 85 -21.01 14.01 3.57
N LYS A 86 -20.65 14.95 2.69
CA LYS A 86 -21.02 16.36 2.80
C LYS A 86 -22.51 16.61 2.57
N ASN A 87 -23.09 15.99 1.54
CA ASN A 87 -24.43 16.33 1.09
C ASN A 87 -25.53 15.46 1.71
N VAL A 88 -25.20 14.27 2.20
CA VAL A 88 -26.18 13.30 2.73
C VAL A 88 -25.94 13.05 4.21
N ILE A 89 -24.72 12.64 4.59
CA ILE A 89 -24.45 12.14 5.94
C ILE A 89 -24.39 13.28 6.98
N LEU A 90 -23.63 14.35 6.71
CA LEU A 90 -23.50 15.47 7.65
C LEU A 90 -24.84 16.17 7.92
N PRO A 91 -25.67 16.52 6.91
CA PRO A 91 -26.97 17.14 7.15
C PRO A 91 -27.90 16.26 7.98
N ALA A 92 -27.93 14.94 7.73
CA ALA A 92 -28.73 14.00 8.50
C ALA A 92 -28.28 13.89 9.96
N LEU A 93 -26.95 13.92 10.21
CA LEU A 93 -26.41 13.86 11.57
C LEU A 93 -26.64 15.17 12.35
N PHE A 94 -26.53 16.32 11.71
CA PHE A 94 -26.78 17.63 12.34
C PHE A 94 -28.26 17.86 12.69
N GLN A 95 -29.20 17.18 12.03
CA GLN A 95 -30.61 17.17 12.44
C GLN A 95 -30.82 16.45 13.78
N GLN A 96 -29.95 15.50 14.15
CA GLN A 96 -30.12 14.69 15.37
C GLN A 96 -29.23 15.14 16.53
N LYS A 97 -28.04 15.71 16.27
CA LYS A 97 -27.09 16.15 17.30
C LYS A 97 -26.39 17.46 16.94
N LYS A 98 -26.27 18.38 17.90
CA LYS A 98 -25.53 19.66 17.74
C LYS A 98 -24.02 19.50 17.69
N ARG A 99 -23.47 18.37 18.15
CA ARG A 99 -22.02 18.07 18.16
C ARG A 99 -21.80 16.65 17.70
N ILE A 100 -20.96 16.49 16.68
CA ILE A 100 -20.61 15.19 16.08
C ILE A 100 -19.14 14.94 16.40
N THR A 101 -18.82 13.71 16.83
CA THR A 101 -17.46 13.23 17.00
C THR A 101 -17.20 12.16 15.96
N ILE A 102 -16.21 12.37 15.10
CA ILE A 102 -15.87 11.46 14.00
C ILE A 102 -14.51 10.84 14.34
N TRP A 103 -14.38 9.54 14.16
CA TRP A 103 -13.12 8.82 14.31
C TRP A 103 -12.62 8.36 12.95
N CYS A 104 -11.46 8.87 12.54
CA CYS A 104 -10.73 8.39 11.36
C CYS A 104 -9.73 7.32 11.81
N ALA A 105 -10.01 6.06 11.49
CA ALA A 105 -9.13 4.93 11.81
C ALA A 105 -8.19 4.64 10.63
N GLY A 106 -6.88 4.90 10.81
CA GLY A 106 -5.88 4.68 9.77
C GLY A 106 -5.36 5.94 9.06
N SER A 107 -5.38 7.11 9.72
CA SER A 107 -4.84 8.34 9.15
C SER A 107 -3.33 8.23 8.99
N SER A 108 -2.83 8.00 7.77
CA SER A 108 -1.40 7.84 7.52
C SER A 108 -0.62 9.14 7.79
N THR A 109 -0.58 10.16 6.92
CA THR A 109 0.14 11.43 7.18
C THR A 109 -0.74 12.58 7.70
N GLY A 110 -2.03 12.33 7.95
CA GLY A 110 -2.94 13.32 8.53
C GLY A 110 -3.71 14.20 7.54
N GLU A 111 -3.74 13.87 6.25
CA GLU A 111 -4.47 14.66 5.23
C GLU A 111 -6.01 14.51 5.32
N GLU A 112 -6.49 13.35 5.77
CA GLU A 112 -7.93 13.09 6.01
C GLU A 112 -8.55 13.95 7.13
N PRO A 113 -7.95 14.13 8.33
CA PRO A 113 -8.53 15.01 9.35
C PRO A 113 -8.54 16.48 8.93
N TYR A 114 -7.62 16.93 8.06
CA TYR A 114 -7.67 18.27 7.48
C TYR A 114 -8.76 18.44 6.43
N THR A 115 -9.16 17.36 5.74
CA THR A 115 -10.28 17.39 4.78
C THR A 115 -11.63 17.43 5.49
N LEU A 116 -11.70 16.90 6.71
CA LEU A 116 -12.90 16.86 7.54
C LEU A 116 -13.13 18.14 8.37
N ALA A 117 -12.06 18.90 8.67
CA ALA A 117 -12.11 20.15 9.43
C ALA A 117 -12.72 21.30 8.62
#